data_AF-A0A1Y3BQ76-F1
#
_entry.id   AF-A0A1Y3BQ76-F1
#
_cell.length_a   1.000
_cell.length_b   1.000
_cell.length_c   1.000
_cell.angle_alpha   90.00
_cell.angle_beta   90.00
_cell.angle_gamma   90.00
#
_symmetry.space_group_name_H-M   'P 1'
#
loop_
_entity.id
_entity.type
_entity.pdbx_description
1 polymer ?
#
loop_
_entity_poly.entity_id
_entity_poly.type
_entity_poly.pdbx_seq_one_letter_code
_entity_poly.pdbx_strand_id
1 'polypeptide(L)'
;MPFDTPLGSFLLPPFRKPKRIRTAFSPGQLLKLEQAFEKNHYVVGNERKQLANHLGLSETQVKVWFQNRRTKHKRQKQEDEESGSNGGGGGGNNKTNGDNRERDFNTDDEEEIDLEDEEC
;
A
#
# COMPACT_ATOMS: atom_id res chain seq x y z
N MET A 1 -4.01 -38.22 -24.09
CA MET A 1 -4.89 -37.07 -24.34
C MET A 1 -4.78 -36.13 -23.14
N PRO A 2 -4.29 -34.89 -23.29
CA PRO A 2 -4.28 -33.92 -22.21
C PRO A 2 -5.70 -33.36 -21.99
N PHE A 3 -6.10 -33.28 -20.73
CA PHE A 3 -7.38 -32.74 -20.29
C PHE A 3 -7.35 -31.21 -20.40
N ASP A 4 -8.20 -30.68 -21.28
CA ASP A 4 -8.48 -29.25 -21.41
C ASP A 4 -9.19 -28.77 -20.13
N THR A 5 -8.48 -28.01 -19.31
CA THR A 5 -9.06 -27.38 -18.12
C THR A 5 -9.71 -26.08 -18.59
N PRO A 6 -11.05 -25.90 -18.50
CA PRO A 6 -11.69 -24.69 -18.96
C PRO A 6 -11.24 -23.52 -18.11
N LEU A 7 -10.45 -22.62 -18.71
CA LEU A 7 -10.07 -21.34 -18.13
C LEU A 7 -11.34 -20.58 -17.76
N GLY A 8 -11.68 -20.61 -16.47
CA GLY A 8 -12.81 -19.89 -15.91
C GLY A 8 -12.74 -18.40 -16.26
N SER A 9 -13.75 -17.93 -16.97
CA SER A 9 -14.49 -16.69 -16.73
C SER A 9 -13.74 -15.37 -16.41
N PHE A 10 -12.49 -15.18 -16.85
CA PHE A 10 -11.83 -13.86 -16.81
C PHE A 10 -12.11 -12.99 -18.06
N LEU A 11 -12.91 -13.47 -19.02
CA LEU A 11 -13.12 -12.85 -20.33
C LEU A 11 -14.45 -12.09 -20.50
N LEU A 12 -14.92 -11.38 -19.47
CA LEU A 12 -15.83 -10.25 -19.71
C LEU A 12 -15.57 -9.14 -18.69
N PRO A 13 -15.10 -7.95 -19.11
CA PRO A 13 -14.87 -6.84 -18.20
C PRO A 13 -16.24 -6.31 -17.73
N PRO A 14 -16.63 -6.44 -16.45
CA PRO A 14 -17.81 -5.74 -15.98
C PRO A 14 -17.50 -4.25 -16.05
N PHE A 15 -18.22 -3.53 -16.92
CA PHE A 15 -18.33 -2.08 -17.02
C PHE A 15 -17.13 -1.31 -16.48
N ARG A 16 -16.28 -0.81 -17.37
CA ARG A 16 -15.15 0.06 -17.02
C ARG A 16 -15.68 1.34 -16.34
N LYS A 17 -15.86 1.27 -15.02
CA LYS A 17 -16.06 2.41 -14.14
C LYS A 17 -14.97 3.41 -14.51
N PRO A 18 -15.30 4.70 -14.73
CA PRO A 18 -14.30 5.71 -15.06
C PRO A 18 -13.10 5.57 -14.12
N LYS A 19 -11.90 5.39 -14.70
CA LYS A 19 -10.67 5.31 -13.91
C LYS A 19 -10.57 6.63 -13.14
N ARG A 20 -10.68 6.55 -11.81
CA ARG A 20 -10.51 7.74 -10.96
C ARG A 20 -9.20 8.41 -11.34
N ILE A 21 -9.25 9.70 -11.67
CA ILE A 21 -8.06 10.47 -12.02
C ILE A 21 -7.07 10.35 -10.86
N ARG A 22 -5.83 9.98 -11.18
CA ARG A 22 -4.76 9.94 -10.18
C ARG A 22 -4.51 11.37 -9.71
N THR A 23 -4.74 11.60 -8.44
CA THR A 23 -4.37 12.86 -7.78
C THR A 23 -2.94 12.73 -7.29
N ALA A 24 -2.12 13.73 -7.59
CA ALA A 24 -0.77 13.85 -7.05
C ALA A 24 -0.81 14.75 -5.81
N PHE A 25 -0.13 14.34 -4.74
CA PHE A 25 0.00 15.16 -3.54
C PHE A 25 1.17 16.13 -3.69
N SER A 26 1.01 17.34 -3.15
CA SER A 26 2.08 18.33 -3.05
C SER A 26 3.22 17.81 -2.15
N PRO A 27 4.48 18.21 -2.39
CA PRO A 27 5.59 17.87 -1.49
C PRO A 27 5.33 18.23 -0.02
N GLY A 28 4.67 19.37 0.24
CA GLY A 28 4.31 19.77 1.60
C GLY A 28 3.24 18.89 2.25
N GLN A 29 2.33 18.31 1.45
CA GLN A 29 1.35 17.34 1.93
C GLN A 29 2.02 16.03 2.28
N LEU A 30 2.93 15.54 1.42
CA LEU A 30 3.71 14.33 1.67
C LEU A 30 4.55 14.44 2.94
N LEU A 31 5.21 15.58 3.16
CA LEU A 31 6.02 15.79 4.36
C LEU A 31 5.20 15.65 5.65
N LYS A 32 4.02 16.27 5.69
CA LYS A 32 3.13 16.18 6.86
C LYS A 32 2.57 14.77 7.06
N LEU A 33 2.24 14.07 5.98
CA LEU A 33 1.80 12.67 6.03
C LEU A 33 2.91 11.77 6.57
N GLU A 34 4.15 11.97 6.15
CA GLU A 34 5.31 11.23 6.64
C GLU A 34 5.58 11.50 8.12
N GLN A 35 5.54 12.78 8.55
CA GLN A 35 5.68 13.14 9.96
C GLN A 35 4.60 12.53 10.86
N ALA A 36 3.37 12.40 10.35
CA ALA A 36 2.31 11.70 11.07
C ALA A 36 2.59 10.19 11.12
N PHE A 37 3.05 9.61 10.01
CA PHE A 37 3.40 8.20 9.91
C PHE A 37 4.51 7.79 10.89
N GLU A 38 5.57 8.60 11.04
CA GLU A 38 6.66 8.34 11.99
C GLU A 38 6.18 8.28 13.45
N LYS A 39 5.09 8.97 13.79
CA LYS A 39 4.49 8.92 15.13
C LYS A 39 3.57 7.73 15.30
N ASN A 40 2.76 7.44 14.27
CA ASN A 40 1.83 6.33 14.26
C ASN A 40 1.67 5.78 12.83
N HIS A 41 1.96 4.49 12.65
CA HIS A 41 1.85 3.84 11.34
C HIS A 41 0.39 3.60 10.89
N TYR A 42 -0.57 3.86 11.76
CA TYR A 42 -2.00 3.74 11.52
C TYR A 42 -2.71 5.06 11.83
N VAL A 43 -3.81 5.37 11.12
CA VAL A 43 -4.62 6.57 11.38
C VAL A 43 -6.09 6.21 11.46
N VAL A 44 -6.71 6.64 12.55
CA VAL A 44 -8.05 6.21 13.00
C VAL A 44 -9.01 7.39 13.07
N GLY A 45 -10.31 7.12 13.07
CA GLY A 45 -11.43 8.07 12.84
C GLY A 45 -11.12 9.56 13.00
N ASN A 46 -10.93 10.02 14.24
CA ASN A 46 -10.69 11.43 14.54
C ASN A 46 -9.35 11.97 13.98
N GLU A 47 -8.26 11.24 14.15
CA GLU A 47 -6.95 11.63 13.63
C GLU A 47 -6.95 11.73 12.09
N ARG A 48 -7.65 10.78 11.44
CA ARG A 48 -7.85 10.78 9.99
C ARG A 48 -8.63 12.01 9.52
N LYS A 49 -9.75 12.32 10.19
CA LYS A 49 -10.57 13.52 9.92
C LYS A 49 -9.72 14.80 10.06
N GLN A 50 -8.95 14.91 11.15
CA GLN A 50 -8.09 16.08 11.37
C GLN A 50 -7.01 16.22 10.29
N LEU A 51 -6.31 15.13 9.96
CA LEU A 51 -5.23 15.18 8.96
C LEU A 51 -5.76 15.50 7.56
N ALA A 52 -6.92 14.95 7.20
CA ALA A 52 -7.64 15.27 5.97
C ALA A 52 -7.94 16.78 5.88
N ASN A 53 -8.54 17.35 6.94
CA ASN A 53 -8.86 18.78 7.00
C ASN A 53 -7.63 19.68 6.91
N HIS A 54 -6.55 19.35 7.64
CA HIS A 54 -5.32 20.14 7.63
C HIS A 54 -4.57 20.13 6.28
N LEU A 55 -4.74 19.07 5.49
CA LEU A 55 -4.07 18.91 4.20
C LEU A 55 -4.96 19.24 3.00
N GLY A 56 -6.25 19.51 3.23
CA GLY A 56 -7.24 19.68 2.16
C GLY A 56 -7.43 18.40 1.34
N LEU A 57 -7.32 17.23 1.98
CA LEU A 57 -7.50 15.91 1.37
C LEU A 57 -8.77 15.25 1.88
N SER A 58 -9.28 14.25 1.16
CA SER A 58 -10.35 13.39 1.70
C SER A 58 -9.79 12.35 2.67
N GLU A 59 -10.59 11.94 3.65
CA GLU A 59 -10.25 10.83 4.57
C GLU A 59 -9.86 9.55 3.82
N THR A 60 -10.51 9.28 2.68
CA THR A 60 -10.18 8.14 1.83
C THR A 60 -8.78 8.26 1.21
N GLN A 61 -8.37 9.45 0.76
CA GLN A 61 -7.02 9.67 0.24
C GLN A 61 -5.96 9.48 1.34
N VAL A 62 -6.23 9.97 2.56
CA VAL A 62 -5.36 9.75 3.71
C VAL A 62 -5.27 8.25 4.04
N LYS A 63 -6.40 7.54 4.13
CA LYS A 63 -6.45 6.08 4.34
C LYS A 63 -5.61 5.32 3.31
N VAL A 64 -5.80 5.63 2.02
CA VAL A 64 -5.06 4.98 0.92
C VAL A 64 -3.56 5.31 0.98
N TRP A 65 -3.20 6.54 1.33
CA TRP A 65 -1.79 6.92 1.48
C TRP A 65 -1.12 6.13 2.60
N PHE A 66 -1.74 6.01 3.78
CA PHE A 66 -1.20 5.23 4.90
C PHE A 66 -1.06 3.74 4.55
N GLN A 67 -2.04 3.17 3.84
CA GLN A 67 -1.95 1.79 3.36
C GLN A 67 -0.76 1.59 2.39
N ASN A 68 -0.60 2.50 1.43
CA ASN A 68 0.53 2.46 0.50
C ASN A 68 1.87 2.67 1.23
N ARG A 69 1.88 3.54 2.24
CA ARG A 69 3.08 3.84 3.02
C ARG A 69 3.55 2.65 3.84
N ARG A 70 2.64 1.95 4.53
CA ARG A 70 2.94 0.67 5.23
C ARG A 70 3.47 -0.39 4.27
N THR A 71 2.85 -0.51 3.09
CA THR A 71 3.31 -1.46 2.05
C THR A 71 4.75 -1.15 1.62
N LYS A 72 5.08 0.14 1.42
CA LYS A 72 6.44 0.58 1.10
C LYS A 72 7.40 0.29 2.27
N HIS A 73 7.01 0.58 3.50
CA HIS A 73 7.82 0.34 4.69
C HIS A 73 8.18 -1.14 4.85
N LYS A 74 7.20 -2.05 4.67
CA LYS A 74 7.43 -3.49 4.71
C LYS A 74 8.42 -3.94 3.64
N ARG A 75 8.28 -3.44 2.41
CA ARG A 75 9.18 -3.79 1.31
C ARG A 75 10.61 -3.32 1.57
N GLN A 76 10.78 -2.13 2.14
CA GLN A 76 12.11 -1.60 2.49
C GLN A 76 12.79 -2.48 3.54
N LYS A 77 12.07 -2.89 4.60
CA LYS A 77 12.61 -3.79 5.64
C LYS A 77 13.08 -5.13 5.07
N GLN A 78 12.33 -5.72 4.12
CA GLN A 78 12.70 -6.99 3.48
C GLN A 78 13.92 -6.83 2.55
N GLU A 79 14.00 -5.74 1.81
CA GLU A 79 15.17 -5.43 0.95
C GLU A 79 16.44 -5.22 1.80
N ASP A 80 16.33 -4.64 3.00
CA ASP A 80 17.45 -4.46 3.92
C ASP A 80 17.92 -5.78 4.56
N GLU A 81 17.00 -6.71 4.84
CA GLU A 81 17.32 -8.04 5.40
C GLU A 81 17.97 -8.97 4.36
N GLU A 82 17.54 -8.91 3.10
CA GLU A 82 18.11 -9.73 2.01
C GLU A 82 19.45 -9.17 1.49
N SER A 83 19.70 -7.87 1.67
CA SER A 83 20.99 -7.23 1.36
C SER A 83 22.05 -7.39 2.48
N GLY A 84 21.71 -8.02 3.61
CA GLY A 84 22.62 -8.24 4.75
C GLY A 84 23.73 -9.27 4.51
N SER A 85 23.72 -9.99 3.38
CA SER A 85 24.79 -10.90 2.99
C SER A 85 25.46 -10.41 1.71
N ASN A 86 26.55 -9.64 1.89
CA ASN A 86 27.58 -9.31 0.90
C ASN A 86 27.32 -8.11 -0.06
N GLY A 87 27.81 -6.93 0.34
CA GLY A 87 28.64 -6.07 -0.50
C GLY A 87 28.04 -5.34 -1.72
N GLY A 88 27.90 -4.02 -1.61
CA GLY A 88 28.33 -3.08 -2.65
C GLY A 88 27.32 -2.64 -3.73
N GLY A 89 26.84 -1.39 -3.58
CA GLY A 89 26.80 -0.40 -4.67
C GLY A 89 25.73 -0.50 -5.75
N GLY A 90 25.05 0.62 -5.98
CA GLY A 90 24.60 1.03 -7.33
C GLY A 90 23.10 1.03 -7.56
N GLY A 91 22.54 2.21 -7.78
CA GLY A 91 21.19 2.37 -8.31
C GLY A 91 21.06 1.85 -9.74
N GLY A 92 19.84 1.49 -10.12
CA GLY A 92 19.52 1.17 -11.51
C GLY A 92 18.14 0.54 -11.67
N ASN A 93 17.27 1.24 -12.39
CA ASN A 93 16.03 0.70 -12.95
C ASN A 93 16.29 -0.60 -13.74
N ASN A 94 15.42 -1.61 -13.61
CA ASN A 94 14.81 -2.26 -14.78
C ASN A 94 13.62 -3.15 -14.47
N LYS A 95 12.68 -3.16 -15.41
CA LYS A 95 11.62 -4.16 -15.58
C LYS A 95 12.25 -5.55 -15.71
N THR A 96 11.77 -6.52 -14.93
CA THR A 96 11.76 -7.92 -15.31
C THR A 96 10.42 -8.54 -14.94
N ASN A 97 9.81 -9.21 -15.92
CA ASN A 97 8.73 -10.16 -15.71
C ASN A 97 9.32 -11.38 -14.99
N GLY A 98 8.72 -11.73 -13.87
CA GLY A 98 9.04 -12.88 -13.05
C GLY A 98 7.81 -13.20 -12.23
N ASP A 99 6.82 -13.79 -12.89
CA ASP A 99 5.66 -14.42 -12.25
C ASP A 99 6.15 -15.66 -11.48
N ASN A 100 6.61 -15.44 -10.26
CA ASN A 100 6.44 -16.37 -9.16
C ASN A 100 6.45 -15.59 -7.85
N ARG A 101 5.33 -14.94 -7.55
CA ARG A 101 5.06 -14.36 -6.22
C ARG A 101 3.96 -15.20 -5.57
N GLU A 102 4.30 -16.43 -5.17
CA GLU A 102 3.76 -16.96 -3.91
C GLU A 102 4.27 -16.04 -2.80
N ARG A 103 3.64 -14.87 -2.70
CA ARG A 103 3.80 -14.02 -1.55
C ARG A 103 2.86 -14.63 -0.53
N ASP A 104 3.42 -15.51 0.29
CA ASP A 104 2.82 -15.94 1.54
C ASP A 104 2.29 -14.68 2.24
N PHE A 105 0.96 -14.53 2.20
CA PHE A 105 0.23 -13.64 3.08
C PHE A 105 0.14 -14.35 4.43
N ASN A 106 1.30 -14.67 5.02
CA ASN A 106 1.36 -15.05 6.41
C ASN A 106 1.02 -13.78 7.19
N THR A 107 -0.21 -13.81 7.70
CA THR A 107 -0.87 -12.84 8.56
C THR A 107 -0.52 -13.28 9.97
N ASP A 108 0.74 -13.16 10.32
CA ASP A 108 1.21 -13.46 11.67
C ASP A 108 2.10 -12.28 12.05
N ASP A 109 1.68 -11.58 13.12
CA ASP A 109 2.40 -10.50 13.81
C ASP A 109 2.51 -9.20 12.99
N GLU A 110 1.65 -8.19 13.15
CA GLU A 110 1.46 -7.40 14.36
C GLU A 110 0.24 -6.47 14.16
N GLU A 111 -0.68 -6.44 15.13
CA GLU A 111 -1.84 -5.53 15.27
C GLU A 111 -3.08 -5.82 14.42
N GLU A 112 -3.81 -6.88 14.80
CA GLU A 112 -5.28 -6.83 14.84
C GLU A 112 -5.69 -5.69 15.79
N ILE A 113 -5.82 -4.48 15.24
CA ILE A 113 -6.62 -3.44 15.88
C ILE A 113 -7.90 -3.36 15.07
N ASP A 114 -8.85 -4.18 15.50
CA ASP A 114 -10.27 -3.98 15.23
C ASP A 114 -10.69 -2.70 15.95
N LEU A 115 -10.41 -1.56 15.34
CA LEU A 115 -11.18 -0.36 15.63
C LEU A 115 -12.40 -0.42 14.73
N GLU A 116 -13.30 -1.35 15.11
CA GLU A 116 -14.74 -1.18 14.89
C GLU A 116 -15.07 0.29 15.08
N ASP A 117 -15.95 0.74 14.21
CA ASP A 117 -16.43 2.11 14.11
C ASP A 117 -16.94 2.64 15.48
N GLU A 118 -16.04 3.19 16.31
CA GLU A 118 -16.43 4.15 17.33
C GLU A 118 -16.83 5.44 16.60
N GLU A 119 -18.13 5.44 16.33
CA GLU A 119 -19.01 6.46 15.79
C GLU A 119 -18.69 7.86 16.31
N CYS A 120 -18.64 8.82 15.38
CA CYS A 120 -19.07 10.19 15.62
C CYS A 120 -19.65 10.77 14.34
#